data_AF-A0A7Y9PLH6-F1
#
_entry.id   AF-A0A7Y9PLH6-F1
#
_cell.length_a   1.000
_cell.length_b   1.000
_cell.length_c   1.000
_cell.angle_alpha   90.00
_cell.angle_beta   90.00
_cell.angle_gamma   90.00
#
_symmetry.space_group_name_H-M   'P 1'
#
loop_
_entity.id
_entity.type
_entity.pdbx_description
1 polymer ?
#
loop_
_entity_poly.entity_id
_entity_poly.type
_entity_poly.pdbx_seq_one_letter_code
_entity_poly.pdbx_strand_id
1 'polypeptide(L)'
;MLHTFVALVSDKPGVLTRVASLFRRLNINIVSLTVGESERAETSRMTIVCEAPEHAAHRIRASLYKLEITVDVDEVGRSEAVIRELCLIKVAAGPSKGSQSRSQIFELAQVFRARVVDLAPESIMLEMTGAASKIEGLLQVLKESGYEILEVSRTGRMAMRRGHHTSRVLKALGTPNGDGPTDSAFPDKLEASEILPNEFEDVHEEEV
;
A
#
# COMPACT_ATOMS: atom_id res chain seq x y z
N MET A 1 0.75 -0.22 15.18
CA MET A 1 -0.31 -0.77 14.29
C MET A 1 0.08 -0.46 12.86
N LEU A 2 -0.34 -1.27 11.88
CA LEU A 2 -0.11 -0.97 10.47
C LEU A 2 -1.24 -0.09 9.93
N HIS A 3 -0.88 1.06 9.37
CA HIS A 3 -1.78 1.92 8.62
C HIS A 3 -1.50 1.77 7.13
N THR A 4 -2.54 1.76 6.30
CA THR A 4 -2.43 1.67 4.84
C THR A 4 -3.11 2.88 4.22
N PHE A 5 -2.32 3.72 3.57
CA PHE A 5 -2.78 4.89 2.83
C PHE A 5 -2.73 4.60 1.33
N VAL A 6 -3.75 5.06 0.62
CA VAL A 6 -3.75 5.17 -0.83
C VAL A 6 -3.75 6.64 -1.17
N ALA A 7 -2.68 7.11 -1.79
CA ALA A 7 -2.55 8.49 -2.24
C ALA A 7 -2.59 8.55 -3.76
N LEU A 8 -3.36 9.49 -4.30
CA LEU A 8 -3.22 9.94 -5.69
C LEU A 8 -2.30 11.15 -5.66
N VAL A 9 -1.22 11.08 -6.43
CA VAL A 9 -0.18 12.12 -6.49
C VAL A 9 0.07 12.50 -7.93
N SER A 10 0.60 13.71 -8.16
CA SER A 10 1.08 14.13 -9.47
C SER A 10 2.13 13.17 -9.99
N ASP A 11 2.12 12.85 -11.29
CA ASP A 11 3.12 12.00 -11.91
C ASP A 11 4.26 12.86 -12.48
N LYS A 12 5.14 13.31 -11.58
CA LYS A 12 6.26 14.21 -11.89
C LYS A 12 7.54 13.78 -11.15
N PRO A 13 8.73 14.09 -11.69
CA PRO A 13 9.98 13.84 -11.00
C PRO A 13 10.00 14.41 -9.56
N GLY A 14 10.56 13.65 -8.62
CA GLY A 14 10.72 14.07 -7.21
C GLY A 14 9.52 13.79 -6.30
N VAL A 15 8.39 13.30 -6.83
CA VAL A 15 7.18 12.97 -6.05
C VAL A 15 7.44 11.91 -4.98
N LEU A 16 8.07 10.79 -5.36
CA LEU A 16 8.44 9.73 -4.42
C LEU A 16 9.34 10.26 -3.29
N THR A 17 10.35 11.07 -3.62
CA THR A 17 11.28 11.64 -2.65
C THR A 17 10.56 12.54 -1.64
N ARG A 18 9.56 13.33 -2.08
CA ARG A 18 8.75 14.18 -1.20
C ARG A 18 7.95 13.36 -0.20
N VAL A 19 7.29 12.29 -0.68
CA VAL A 19 6.53 11.37 0.19
C VAL A 19 7.47 10.67 1.17
N ALA A 20 8.56 10.06 0.70
CA ALA A 20 9.52 9.38 1.57
C ALA A 20 10.14 10.33 2.62
N SER A 21 10.45 11.57 2.22
CA SER A 21 10.97 12.60 3.13
C SER A 21 9.95 13.01 4.19
N LEU A 22 8.65 13.00 3.87
CA LEU A 22 7.61 13.26 4.86
C LEU A 22 7.63 12.19 5.98
N PHE A 23 7.63 10.91 5.61
CA PHE A 23 7.68 9.82 6.60
C PHE A 23 8.96 9.85 7.41
N ARG A 24 10.10 10.18 6.79
CA ARG A 24 11.36 10.41 7.50
C ARG A 24 11.23 11.52 8.55
N ARG A 25 10.64 12.68 8.21
CA ARG A 25 10.44 13.81 9.14
C ARG A 25 9.47 13.47 10.28
N LEU A 26 8.44 12.67 9.99
CA LEU A 26 7.51 12.18 11.01
C LEU A 26 8.11 11.09 11.90
N ASN A 27 9.32 10.59 11.56
CA ASN A 27 9.96 9.45 12.21
C ASN A 27 9.09 8.19 12.20
N ILE A 28 8.48 7.91 11.04
CA ILE A 28 7.57 6.78 10.84
C ILE A 28 8.20 5.81 9.84
N ASN A 29 8.25 4.54 10.22
CA ASN A 29 8.78 3.49 9.36
C ASN A 29 7.80 3.14 8.24
N ILE A 30 8.27 3.16 6.99
CA ILE A 30 7.52 2.65 5.84
C ILE A 30 7.78 1.15 5.74
N VAL A 31 6.73 0.36 5.92
CA VAL A 31 6.78 -1.11 5.81
C VAL A 31 6.68 -1.54 4.36
N SER A 32 5.89 -0.83 3.55
CA SER A 32 5.75 -1.10 2.12
C SER A 32 5.34 0.17 1.38
N LEU A 33 5.87 0.37 0.19
CA LEU A 33 5.47 1.45 -0.71
C LEU A 33 5.43 0.91 -2.13
N THR A 34 4.30 1.07 -2.80
CA THR A 34 4.11 0.71 -4.20
C THR A 34 3.59 1.93 -4.94
N VAL A 35 4.11 2.20 -6.13
CA VAL A 35 3.68 3.29 -7.00
C VAL A 35 3.49 2.77 -8.41
N GLY A 36 2.46 3.26 -9.09
CA GLY A 36 2.23 3.04 -10.51
C GLY A 36 1.30 4.10 -11.07
N GLU A 37 1.23 4.18 -12.39
CA GLU A 37 0.29 5.06 -13.09
C GLU A 37 -1.16 4.76 -12.65
N SER A 38 -1.98 5.80 -12.55
CA SER A 38 -3.41 5.66 -12.27
C SER A 38 -4.24 5.75 -13.55
N GLU A 39 -5.56 5.54 -13.43
CA GLU A 39 -6.51 5.72 -14.53
C GLU A 39 -6.66 7.18 -14.99
N ARG A 40 -6.09 8.13 -14.24
CA ARG A 40 -6.14 9.56 -14.52
C ARG A 40 -4.81 10.04 -15.06
N ALA A 41 -4.85 10.76 -16.18
CA ALA A 41 -3.69 11.35 -16.80
C ALA A 41 -2.87 12.18 -15.80
N GLU A 42 -1.54 12.14 -15.93
CA GLU A 42 -0.59 12.88 -15.11
C GLU A 42 -0.68 12.62 -13.59
N THR A 43 -1.27 11.49 -13.19
CA THR A 43 -1.33 11.11 -11.78
C THR A 43 -0.98 9.64 -11.54
N SER A 44 -0.24 9.43 -10.47
CA SER A 44 0.23 8.14 -10.00
C SER A 44 -0.51 7.74 -8.71
N ARG A 45 -0.79 6.44 -8.57
CA ARG A 45 -1.39 5.86 -7.37
C ARG A 45 -0.30 5.24 -6.50
N MET A 46 -0.15 5.77 -5.29
CA MET A 46 0.77 5.25 -4.29
C MET A 46 0.00 4.49 -3.20
N THR A 47 0.38 3.24 -2.92
CA THR A 47 -0.03 2.54 -1.71
C THR A 47 1.11 2.59 -0.72
N ILE A 48 0.86 3.12 0.47
CA ILE A 48 1.86 3.35 1.51
C ILE A 48 1.40 2.63 2.77
N VAL A 49 2.19 1.66 3.22
CA VAL A 49 1.96 0.93 4.47
C VAL A 49 3.02 1.36 5.46
N CYS A 50 2.61 1.84 6.62
CA CYS A 50 3.53 2.32 7.64
C CYS A 50 3.13 1.83 9.03
N GLU A 51 4.11 1.79 9.93
CA GLU A 51 3.89 1.44 11.32
C GLU A 51 3.82 2.70 12.20
N ALA A 52 2.68 2.90 12.85
CA ALA A 52 2.46 4.04 13.74
C ALA A 52 1.47 3.69 14.87
N PRO A 53 1.37 4.53 15.92
CA PRO A 53 0.31 4.45 16.93
C PRO A 53 -1.08 4.63 16.29
N GLU A 54 -2.10 3.98 16.86
CA GLU A 54 -3.46 3.94 16.27
C GLU A 54 -4.06 5.34 15.99
N HIS A 55 -3.80 6.31 16.87
CA HIS A 55 -4.29 7.68 16.75
C HIS A 55 -3.48 8.55 15.77
N ALA A 56 -2.35 8.05 15.24
CA ALA A 56 -1.49 8.83 14.36
C ALA A 56 -2.03 8.97 12.93
N ALA A 57 -2.99 8.13 12.54
CA ALA A 57 -3.47 8.02 11.17
C ALA A 57 -3.98 9.35 10.59
N HIS A 58 -4.81 10.07 11.37
CA HIS A 58 -5.35 11.37 10.98
C HIS A 58 -4.22 12.39 10.72
N ARG A 59 -3.20 12.42 11.59
CA ARG A 59 -2.04 13.31 11.44
C ARG A 59 -1.19 12.98 10.22
N ILE A 60 -0.98 11.69 9.94
CA ILE A 60 -0.24 11.23 8.76
C ILE A 60 -1.00 11.60 7.49
N ARG A 61 -2.30 11.31 7.44
CA ARG A 61 -3.18 11.67 6.32
C ARG A 61 -3.18 13.18 6.07
N ALA A 62 -3.36 13.98 7.10
CA ALA A 62 -3.31 15.45 7.00
C ALA A 62 -1.95 15.93 6.49
N SER A 63 -0.85 15.30 6.93
CA SER A 63 0.50 15.66 6.48
C SER A 63 0.75 15.29 5.02
N LEU A 64 0.16 14.19 4.52
CA LEU A 64 0.20 13.82 3.11
C LEU A 64 -0.58 14.83 2.24
N TYR A 65 -1.76 15.27 2.68
CA TYR A 65 -2.55 16.31 1.99
C TYR A 65 -1.83 17.67 1.92
N LYS A 66 -0.96 17.97 2.88
CA LYS A 66 -0.15 19.21 2.86
C LYS A 66 0.94 19.22 1.79
N LEU A 67 1.25 18.09 1.15
CA LEU A 67 2.19 18.07 0.04
C LEU A 67 1.48 18.62 -1.21
N GLU A 68 2.08 19.62 -1.88
CA GLU A 68 1.51 20.25 -3.09
C GLU A 68 1.18 19.24 -4.21
N ILE A 69 1.91 18.12 -4.22
CA ILE A 69 1.83 17.06 -5.23
C ILE A 69 0.65 16.11 -4.99
N THR A 70 0.03 16.15 -3.82
CA THR A 70 -1.00 15.20 -3.41
C THR A 70 -2.36 15.68 -3.89
N VAL A 71 -3.02 14.86 -4.70
CA VAL A 71 -4.38 15.11 -5.22
C VAL A 71 -5.43 14.57 -4.25
N ASP A 72 -5.19 13.39 -3.70
CA ASP A 72 -6.11 12.75 -2.76
C ASP A 72 -5.40 11.74 -1.86
N VAL A 73 -5.93 11.51 -0.65
CA VAL A 73 -5.40 10.53 0.30
C VAL A 73 -6.52 9.86 1.07
N ASP A 74 -6.55 8.55 1.00
CA ASP A 74 -7.49 7.71 1.71
C ASP A 74 -6.76 6.72 2.62
N GLU A 75 -7.31 6.46 3.80
CA GLU A 75 -6.81 5.41 4.70
C GLU A 75 -7.68 4.16 4.55
N VAL A 76 -7.10 3.10 4.00
CA VAL A 76 -7.80 1.85 3.67
C VAL A 76 -7.79 0.84 4.83
N GLY A 77 -7.00 1.10 5.88
CA GLY A 77 -6.75 0.15 6.97
C GLY A 77 -7.99 -0.29 7.78
N ARG A 78 -9.07 0.50 7.78
CA ARG A 78 -10.31 0.23 8.55
C ARG A 78 -11.48 -0.25 7.68
N SER A 79 -11.26 -0.48 6.39
CA SER A 79 -12.35 -0.68 5.44
C SER A 79 -12.23 -1.99 4.69
N GLU A 80 -13.35 -2.49 4.16
CA GLU A 80 -13.32 -3.68 3.31
C GLU A 80 -12.45 -3.42 2.08
N ALA A 81 -11.27 -4.03 2.04
CA ALA A 81 -10.30 -3.83 0.97
C ALA A 81 -9.72 -5.14 0.47
N VAL A 82 -9.39 -5.14 -0.81
CA VAL A 82 -8.54 -6.15 -1.43
C VAL A 82 -7.10 -5.67 -1.30
N ILE A 83 -6.30 -6.44 -0.58
CA ILE A 83 -4.85 -6.22 -0.48
C ILE A 83 -4.16 -7.39 -1.17
N ARG A 84 -3.28 -7.08 -2.12
CA ARG A 84 -2.50 -8.06 -2.87
C ARG A 84 -1.07 -7.59 -3.05
N GLU A 85 -0.21 -8.56 -3.22
CA GLU A 85 1.21 -8.39 -3.51
C GLU A 85 1.61 -9.45 -4.55
N LEU A 86 2.50 -9.09 -5.45
CA LEU A 86 3.15 -10.01 -6.38
C LEU A 86 4.59 -10.27 -5.88
N CYS A 87 5.00 -11.53 -5.98
CA CYS A 87 6.30 -11.99 -5.55
C CYS A 87 6.91 -12.93 -6.59
N LEU A 88 8.17 -12.71 -6.92
CA LEU A 88 9.03 -13.63 -7.64
C LEU A 88 10.01 -14.28 -6.65
N ILE A 89 10.15 -15.59 -6.73
CA ILE A 89 10.99 -16.40 -5.84
C ILE A 89 11.86 -17.30 -6.70
N LYS A 90 13.17 -17.13 -6.65
CA LYS A 90 14.13 -18.02 -7.30
C LYS A 90 14.64 -19.03 -6.28
N VAL A 91 14.49 -20.31 -6.60
CA VAL A 91 14.84 -21.43 -5.73
C VAL A 91 15.93 -22.28 -6.38
N ALA A 92 16.94 -22.67 -5.63
CA ALA A 92 17.97 -23.59 -6.10
C ALA A 92 17.37 -24.96 -6.41
N ALA A 93 17.71 -25.51 -7.57
CA ALA A 93 17.15 -26.75 -8.09
C ALA A 93 18.20 -27.60 -8.84
N GLY A 94 19.49 -27.42 -8.52
CA GLY A 94 20.60 -28.10 -9.18
C GLY A 94 20.87 -29.52 -8.66
N PRO A 95 21.51 -30.39 -9.46
CA PRO A 95 21.76 -31.81 -9.13
C PRO A 95 22.74 -32.04 -7.95
N SER A 96 23.48 -31.01 -7.54
CA SER A 96 24.49 -31.07 -6.46
C SER A 96 23.88 -30.89 -5.05
N LYS A 97 22.67 -30.33 -4.93
CA LYS A 97 21.98 -30.16 -3.65
C LYS A 97 21.10 -31.38 -3.41
N GLY A 98 21.66 -32.36 -2.70
CA GLY A 98 21.17 -33.74 -2.60
C GLY A 98 19.65 -33.92 -2.51
N SER A 99 19.14 -34.90 -3.25
CA SER A 99 17.80 -35.51 -3.18
C SER A 99 16.56 -34.59 -3.20
N GLN A 100 16.70 -33.27 -3.31
CA GLN A 100 15.59 -32.33 -3.41
C GLN A 100 15.01 -32.40 -4.82
N SER A 101 13.83 -33.02 -4.93
CA SER A 101 13.21 -33.27 -6.23
C SER A 101 12.56 -32.00 -6.76
N ARG A 102 12.91 -31.60 -7.99
CA ARG A 102 12.21 -30.54 -8.74
C ARG A 102 10.70 -30.74 -8.76
N SER A 103 10.24 -31.99 -8.74
CA SER A 103 8.83 -32.33 -8.70
C SER A 103 8.11 -31.76 -7.48
N GLN A 104 8.77 -31.75 -6.31
CA GLN A 104 8.18 -31.18 -5.09
C GLN A 104 8.03 -29.66 -5.20
N ILE A 105 8.98 -28.95 -5.85
CA ILE A 105 8.82 -27.51 -6.11
C ILE A 105 7.58 -27.27 -6.99
N PHE A 106 7.34 -28.13 -7.99
CA PHE A 106 6.14 -28.03 -8.83
C PHE A 106 4.85 -28.34 -8.06
N GLU A 107 4.85 -29.33 -7.18
CA GLU A 107 3.72 -29.63 -6.30
C GLU A 107 3.43 -28.46 -5.34
N LEU A 108 4.46 -27.89 -4.72
CA LEU A 108 4.32 -26.70 -3.88
C LEU A 108 3.77 -25.51 -4.68
N ALA A 109 4.27 -25.29 -5.90
CA ALA A 109 3.73 -24.26 -6.77
C ALA A 109 2.23 -24.47 -7.03
N GLN A 110 1.78 -25.70 -7.28
CA GLN A 110 0.38 -26.02 -7.49
C GLN A 110 -0.47 -25.76 -6.23
N VAL A 111 -0.03 -26.21 -5.06
CA VAL A 111 -0.73 -26.02 -3.77
C VAL A 111 -0.88 -24.53 -3.44
N PHE A 112 0.20 -23.77 -3.58
CA PHE A 112 0.19 -22.33 -3.33
C PHE A 112 -0.43 -21.53 -4.48
N ARG A 113 -0.83 -22.18 -5.58
CA ARG A 113 -1.31 -21.51 -6.82
C ARG A 113 -0.29 -20.47 -7.32
N ALA A 114 0.99 -20.79 -7.21
CA ALA A 114 2.08 -20.09 -7.86
C ALA A 114 2.27 -20.63 -9.28
N ARG A 115 2.91 -19.84 -10.13
CA ARG A 115 3.27 -20.20 -11.50
C ARG A 115 4.77 -20.38 -11.58
N VAL A 116 5.23 -21.40 -12.30
CA VAL A 116 6.65 -21.49 -12.70
C VAL A 116 6.82 -20.58 -13.90
N VAL A 117 7.71 -19.59 -13.80
CA VAL A 117 7.95 -18.59 -14.87
C VAL A 117 9.31 -18.76 -15.53
N ASP A 118 10.23 -19.48 -14.89
CA ASP A 118 11.53 -19.83 -15.46
C ASP A 118 12.05 -21.17 -14.89
N LEU A 119 12.77 -21.92 -15.73
CA LEU A 119 13.36 -23.22 -15.39
C LEU A 119 14.77 -23.30 -15.97
N ALA A 120 15.76 -23.18 -15.09
CA ALA A 120 17.18 -23.31 -15.42
C ALA A 120 17.77 -24.64 -14.89
N PRO A 121 18.96 -25.07 -15.35
CA PRO A 121 19.59 -26.30 -14.87
C PRO A 121 19.94 -26.28 -13.38
N GLU A 122 20.03 -25.11 -12.76
CA GLU A 122 20.40 -24.94 -11.35
C GLU A 122 19.32 -24.24 -10.52
N SER A 123 18.24 -23.75 -11.13
CA SER A 123 17.19 -23.02 -10.41
C SER A 123 15.81 -23.08 -11.06
N ILE A 124 14.79 -22.79 -10.26
CA ILE A 124 13.40 -22.63 -10.69
C ILE A 124 12.92 -21.27 -10.18
N MET A 125 12.26 -20.50 -11.04
CA MET A 125 11.61 -19.25 -10.63
C MET A 125 10.09 -19.45 -10.53
N LEU A 126 9.57 -19.11 -9.36
CA LEU A 126 8.14 -19.09 -9.06
C LEU A 126 7.64 -17.66 -9.02
N GLU A 127 6.43 -17.45 -9.53
CA GLU A 127 5.67 -16.22 -9.42
C GLU A 127 4.40 -16.50 -8.62
N MET A 128 4.08 -15.65 -7.65
CA MET A 128 2.85 -15.75 -6.89
C MET A 128 2.22 -14.38 -6.65
N THR A 129 0.89 -14.31 -6.73
CA THR A 129 0.10 -13.16 -6.29
C THR A 129 -0.82 -13.56 -5.13
N GLY A 130 -0.80 -12.80 -4.04
CA GLY A 130 -1.56 -13.16 -2.84
C GLY A 130 -1.54 -12.11 -1.74
N ALA A 131 -2.11 -12.45 -0.59
CA ALA A 131 -1.86 -11.72 0.64
C ALA A 131 -0.42 -11.98 1.12
N ALA A 132 0.17 -11.04 1.86
CA ALA A 132 1.54 -11.16 2.36
C ALA A 132 1.74 -12.45 3.19
N SER A 133 0.74 -12.87 3.96
CA SER A 133 0.78 -14.13 4.74
C SER A 133 0.88 -15.38 3.87
N LYS A 134 0.25 -15.39 2.69
CA LYS A 134 0.34 -16.50 1.75
C LYS A 134 1.73 -16.58 1.10
N ILE A 135 2.32 -15.42 0.78
CA ILE A 135 3.70 -15.32 0.30
C ILE A 135 4.68 -15.82 1.35
N GLU A 136 4.52 -15.38 2.59
CA GLU A 136 5.36 -15.84 3.69
C GLU A 136 5.22 -17.36 3.92
N GLY A 137 4.00 -17.90 3.81
CA GLY A 137 3.77 -19.34 3.91
C GLY A 137 4.53 -20.15 2.87
N LEU A 138 4.58 -19.72 1.60
CA LEU A 138 5.36 -20.41 0.57
C LEU A 138 6.85 -20.35 0.87
N LEU A 139 7.36 -19.17 1.25
CA LEU A 139 8.77 -19.00 1.62
C LEU A 139 9.15 -19.89 2.81
N GLN A 140 8.28 -19.99 3.81
CA GLN A 140 8.50 -20.83 4.99
C GLN A 140 8.54 -22.32 4.62
N VAL A 141 7.55 -22.81 3.84
CA VAL A 141 7.50 -24.22 3.43
C VAL A 141 8.71 -24.60 2.57
N LEU A 142 9.16 -23.71 1.67
CA LEU A 142 10.38 -23.94 0.89
C LEU A 142 11.61 -24.09 1.80
N LYS A 143 11.78 -23.19 2.78
CA LYS A 143 12.89 -23.26 3.75
C LYS A 143 12.84 -24.53 4.62
N GLU A 144 11.68 -24.84 5.18
CA GLU A 144 11.46 -26.02 6.03
C GLU A 144 11.66 -27.33 5.26
N SER A 145 11.29 -27.34 3.98
CA SER A 145 11.53 -28.47 3.09
C SER A 145 13.01 -28.59 2.69
N GLY A 146 13.88 -27.67 3.12
CA GLY A 146 15.33 -27.71 2.86
C GLY A 146 15.76 -27.14 1.51
N TYR A 147 14.88 -26.40 0.82
CA TYR A 147 15.25 -25.66 -0.37
C TYR A 147 15.95 -24.36 -0.02
N GLU A 148 16.98 -24.02 -0.80
CA GLU A 148 17.64 -22.73 -0.72
C GLU A 148 16.94 -21.72 -1.63
N ILE A 149 16.48 -20.63 -1.04
CA ILE A 149 15.95 -19.49 -1.78
C ILE A 149 17.12 -18.61 -2.19
N LEU A 150 17.32 -18.47 -3.50
CA LEU A 150 18.41 -17.68 -4.07
C LEU A 150 18.07 -16.19 -4.14
N GLU A 151 16.81 -15.88 -4.45
CA GLU A 151 16.38 -14.50 -4.67
C GLU A 151 14.89 -14.35 -4.40
N VAL A 152 14.49 -13.22 -3.83
CA VAL A 152 13.09 -12.83 -3.65
C VAL A 152 12.90 -11.39 -4.10
N SER A 153 11.96 -11.16 -5.01
CA SER A 153 11.56 -9.83 -5.45
C SER A 153 10.07 -9.64 -5.20
N ARG A 154 9.71 -8.54 -4.52
CA ARG A 154 8.36 -8.27 -4.02
C ARG A 154 7.91 -6.88 -4.46
N THR A 155 6.68 -6.75 -4.92
CA THR A 155 6.12 -5.45 -5.35
C THR A 155 5.73 -4.54 -4.18
N GLY A 156 5.62 -5.10 -2.97
CA GLY A 156 4.91 -4.47 -1.87
C GLY A 156 3.40 -4.62 -1.98
N ARG A 157 2.68 -4.12 -0.98
CA ARG A 157 1.22 -4.24 -0.87
C ARG A 157 0.55 -3.21 -1.75
N MET A 158 -0.31 -3.68 -2.65
CA MET A 158 -1.30 -2.89 -3.36
C MET A 158 -2.64 -3.02 -2.64
N ALA A 159 -3.36 -1.91 -2.49
CA ALA A 159 -4.66 -1.90 -1.82
C ALA A 159 -5.73 -1.18 -2.64
N MET A 160 -6.93 -1.76 -2.67
CA MET A 160 -8.12 -1.17 -3.26
C MET A 160 -9.35 -1.53 -2.42
N ARG A 161 -10.20 -0.54 -2.13
CA ARG A 161 -11.46 -0.77 -1.42
C ARG A 161 -12.40 -1.68 -2.24
N ARG A 162 -13.20 -2.49 -1.55
CA ARG A 162 -14.31 -3.25 -2.11
C ARG A 162 -15.55 -2.37 -2.20
N GLY A 163 -16.46 -2.70 -3.12
CA GLY A 163 -17.77 -2.05 -3.21
C GLY A 163 -17.75 -0.71 -3.93
N HIS A 164 -18.73 0.13 -3.61
CA HIS A 164 -18.99 1.39 -4.31
C HIS A 164 -17.91 2.43 -3.96
N HIS A 165 -17.25 2.94 -5.00
CA HIS A 165 -16.24 3.98 -4.93
C HIS A 165 -16.75 5.22 -4.18
N THR A 166 -15.89 5.86 -3.40
CA THR A 166 -16.16 7.17 -2.81
C THR A 166 -16.43 8.21 -3.89
N SER A 167 -17.67 8.76 -3.89
CA SER A 167 -18.18 10.01 -4.49
C SER A 167 -17.93 10.28 -6.00
N ARG A 168 -16.72 10.14 -6.55
CA ARG A 168 -16.38 10.66 -7.88
C ARG A 168 -16.66 9.71 -9.05
N VAL A 169 -16.63 8.40 -8.85
CA VAL A 169 -17.04 7.44 -9.90
C VAL A 169 -18.55 7.44 -10.06
N LEU A 170 -19.32 7.59 -8.97
CA LEU A 170 -20.77 7.78 -9.03
C LEU A 170 -21.13 9.06 -9.81
N LYS A 171 -20.34 10.13 -9.67
CA LYS A 171 -20.48 11.35 -10.48
C LYS A 171 -20.16 11.12 -11.98
N ALA A 172 -19.18 10.26 -12.30
CA ALA A 172 -18.84 9.90 -13.67
C ALA A 172 -19.86 8.95 -14.33
N LEU A 173 -20.58 8.15 -13.54
CA LEU A 173 -21.63 7.23 -14.00
C LEU A 173 -23.01 7.90 -14.15
N GLY A 174 -23.12 9.20 -13.85
CA GLY A 174 -24.38 9.95 -14.01
C GLY A 174 -25.52 9.49 -13.10
N THR A 175 -25.23 8.68 -12.08
CA THR A 175 -26.24 8.23 -11.12
C THR A 175 -26.65 9.41 -10.24
N PRO A 176 -27.94 9.80 -10.20
CA PRO A 176 -28.41 10.76 -9.21
C PRO A 176 -28.14 10.17 -7.83
N ASN A 177 -27.64 11.01 -6.92
CA ASN A 177 -27.27 10.65 -5.54
C ASN A 177 -28.17 9.54 -4.99
N GLY A 178 -27.65 8.32 -4.92
CA GLY A 178 -28.32 7.27 -4.18
C GLY A 178 -28.17 7.62 -2.71
N ASP A 179 -29.30 7.77 -2.00
CA ASP A 179 -29.40 7.91 -0.55
C ASP A 179 -28.86 6.65 0.17
N GLY A 180 -27.56 6.42 0.07
CA GLY A 180 -26.80 5.59 1.00
C GLY A 180 -26.43 6.42 2.23
N PRO A 181 -26.31 5.82 3.42
CA PRO A 181 -26.12 6.57 4.66
C PRO A 181 -24.85 7.43 4.53
N THR A 182 -25.04 8.74 4.64
CA THR A 182 -23.98 9.73 4.79
C THR A 182 -23.31 9.52 6.14
N ASP A 183 -22.47 8.50 6.25
CA ASP A 183 -21.54 8.35 7.37
C ASP A 183 -20.24 9.10 7.05
N SER A 184 -20.38 10.33 6.56
CA SER A 184 -19.41 11.38 6.83
C SER A 184 -19.74 11.90 8.22
N ALA A 185 -19.20 11.25 9.25
CA ALA A 185 -19.17 11.79 10.61
C ALA A 185 -18.25 13.03 10.73
N PHE A 186 -18.20 13.85 9.69
CA PHE A 186 -17.48 15.10 9.61
C PHE A 186 -18.44 16.12 8.98
N PRO A 187 -18.93 17.09 9.76
CA PRO A 187 -19.78 18.13 9.22
C PRO A 187 -18.99 18.98 8.21
N ASP A 188 -19.62 19.34 7.08
CA ASP A 188 -19.04 20.18 6.02
C ASP A 188 -18.62 21.58 6.52
N LYS A 189 -19.08 21.97 7.72
CA LYS A 189 -18.66 23.16 8.45
C LYS A 189 -18.57 22.82 9.94
N LEU A 190 -17.45 23.16 10.57
CA LEU A 190 -17.32 23.16 12.02
C LEU A 190 -18.33 24.16 12.61
N GLU A 191 -19.07 23.76 13.64
CA GLU A 191 -19.90 24.71 14.39
C GLU A 191 -19.01 25.71 15.12
N ALA A 192 -19.47 26.96 15.29
CA ALA A 192 -18.68 28.03 15.92
C ALA A 192 -18.23 27.70 17.36
N SER A 193 -18.91 26.76 18.02
CA SER A 193 -18.59 26.22 19.34
C SER A 193 -17.46 25.18 19.34
N GLU A 194 -17.11 24.60 18.18
CA GLU A 194 -16.05 23.61 18.00
C GLU A 194 -14.73 24.22 17.49
N ILE A 195 -14.76 25.50 17.13
CA ILE A 195 -13.57 26.26 16.77
C ILE A 195 -12.87 26.65 18.07
N LEU A 196 -11.69 26.06 18.31
CA LEU A 196 -10.85 26.46 19.44
C LEU A 196 -10.41 27.92 19.27
N PRO A 197 -10.50 28.75 20.33
CA PRO A 197 -10.04 30.12 20.27
C PRO A 197 -8.53 30.15 19.93
N ASN A 198 -8.17 31.04 19.00
CA ASN A 198 -6.82 31.18 18.53
C ASN A 198 -6.00 31.96 19.58
N GLU A 199 -5.25 31.26 20.44
CA GLU A 199 -4.43 31.88 21.51
C GLU A 199 -3.25 32.74 20.99
N PHE A 200 -3.17 32.99 19.68
CA PHE A 200 -2.11 33.77 19.03
C PHE A 200 -2.63 34.97 18.24
N GLU A 201 -3.89 35.37 18.42
CA GLU A 201 -4.45 36.54 17.70
C GLU A 201 -3.84 37.88 18.12
N ASP A 202 -3.22 37.97 19.31
CA ASP A 202 -2.64 39.22 19.84
C ASP A 202 -1.12 39.37 19.66
N VAL A 203 -0.47 38.49 18.89
CA VAL A 203 0.97 38.64 18.60
C VAL A 203 1.13 39.10 17.17
N HIS A 204 0.86 40.38 16.91
CA HIS A 204 1.56 41.26 15.95
C HIS A 204 0.74 42.54 15.70
N GLU A 205 0.92 43.56 16.55
CA GLU A 205 0.85 44.97 16.13
C GLU A 205 1.55 45.86 17.18
N GLU A 206 2.87 45.81 17.22
CA GLU A 206 3.69 46.96 17.62
C GLU A 206 4.86 47.07 16.62
N GLU A 207 4.63 47.78 15.53
CA GLU A 207 5.68 48.56 14.86
C GLU A 207 5.57 50.00 15.35
N VAL A 208 6.57 50.49 16.10
CA VAL A 208 7.33 51.74 15.85
C VAL A 208 8.71 51.62 16.51
#